data_AF-A0A920ABT0-F1
#
_entry.id   AF-A0A920ABT0-F1
#
_cell.length_a   1.000
_cell.length_b   1.000
_cell.length_c   1.000
_cell.angle_alpha   90.00
_cell.angle_beta   90.00
_cell.angle_gamma   90.00
#
_symmetry.space_group_name_H-M   'P 1'
#
loop_
_entity.id
_entity.type
_entity.pdbx_description
1 polymer ?
#
loop_
_entity_poly.entity_id
_entity_poly.type
_entity_poly.pdbx_seq_one_letter_code
_entity_poly.pdbx_strand_id
1 'polypeptide(L)'
;MLMAVFERRKELGMLMAIGMNKSKVFTLILVETFFLSLVGAPTGMLLGALTINLTSETGIDLSIVGDGLQSVGLSNNIYPIIEPKFYFLTGIVVFLFTLIAAIYPSKKP
;
A
#
# COMPACT_ATOMS: atom_id res chain seq x y z
N MET A 1 -6.99 -6.13 5.57
CA MET A 1 -7.60 -6.28 6.91
C MET A 1 -9.12 -6.37 6.92
N LEU A 2 -9.86 -5.69 6.04
CA LEU A 2 -11.34 -5.76 6.07
C LEU A 2 -11.88 -7.20 6.00
N MET A 3 -11.51 -7.97 4.98
CA MET A 3 -11.97 -9.35 4.78
C MET A 3 -11.56 -10.29 5.92
N ALA A 4 -10.30 -10.19 6.38
CA ALA A 4 -9.78 -10.99 7.49
C ALA A 4 -10.55 -10.80 8.80
N VAL A 5 -10.98 -9.56 9.10
CA VAL A 5 -11.81 -9.29 10.30
C VAL A 5 -13.21 -9.87 10.15
N PHE A 6 -13.81 -9.82 8.96
CA PHE A 6 -15.13 -10.41 8.71
C PHE A 6 -15.12 -11.94 8.83
N GLU A 7 -14.08 -12.61 8.34
CA GLU A 7 -13.92 -14.05 8.48
C GLU A 7 -13.76 -14.48 9.94
N ARG A 8 -13.03 -13.69 10.75
CA ARG A 8 -12.77 -13.96 12.17
C ARG A 8 -13.79 -13.37 13.14
N ARG A 9 -14.91 -12.83 12.65
CA ARG A 9 -15.91 -12.13 13.47
C ARG A 9 -16.45 -12.97 14.63
N LYS A 10 -16.70 -14.27 14.40
CA LYS A 10 -17.18 -15.21 15.43
C LYS A 10 -16.16 -15.40 16.56
N GLU A 11 -14.87 -15.49 16.22
CA GLU A 11 -13.78 -15.64 17.19
C GLU A 11 -13.64 -14.39 18.08
N LEU A 12 -13.69 -13.20 17.46
CA LEU A 12 -13.68 -11.93 18.18
C LEU A 12 -14.90 -11.77 19.09
N GLY A 13 -16.08 -12.25 18.63
CA GLY A 13 -17.30 -12.33 19.43
C GLY A 13 -17.17 -13.23 20.65
N MET A 14 -16.55 -14.40 20.51
CA MET A 14 -16.27 -15.30 21.63
C MET A 14 -15.29 -14.70 22.65
N LEU A 15 -14.24 -14.02 22.18
CA LEU A 15 -13.29 -13.32 23.07
C LEU A 15 -13.98 -12.25 23.92
N MET A 16 -14.93 -11.51 23.34
CA MET A 16 -15.74 -10.56 24.10
C MET A 16 -16.65 -11.24 25.12
N ALA A 17 -17.22 -12.40 24.79
CA ALA A 17 -18.07 -13.18 25.70
C ALA A 17 -17.30 -13.76 26.91
N ILE A 18 -16.00 -14.05 26.74
CA ILE A 18 -15.10 -14.51 27.81
C ILE A 18 -14.60 -13.34 28.69
N GLY A 19 -14.99 -12.09 28.38
CA GLY A 19 -14.71 -10.90 29.20
C GLY A 19 -13.67 -9.95 28.61
N MET A 20 -13.26 -10.13 27.36
CA MET A 20 -12.35 -9.19 26.71
C MET A 20 -13.08 -7.89 26.35
N ASN A 21 -12.58 -6.75 26.84
CA ASN A 21 -13.18 -5.44 26.57
C ASN A 21 -13.11 -5.10 25.07
N LYS A 22 -14.13 -4.42 24.53
CA LYS A 22 -14.20 -3.94 23.14
C LYS A 22 -12.98 -3.10 22.76
N SER A 23 -12.44 -2.32 23.70
CA SER A 23 -11.21 -1.55 23.48
C SER A 23 -9.97 -2.44 23.27
N LYS A 24 -9.89 -3.61 23.92
CA LYS A 24 -8.78 -4.55 23.72
C LYS A 24 -8.84 -5.20 22.35
N VAL A 25 -10.04 -5.57 21.87
CA VAL A 25 -10.24 -6.06 20.50
C VAL A 25 -9.82 -4.99 19.49
N PHE A 26 -10.24 -3.74 19.72
CA PHE A 26 -9.89 -2.60 18.86
C PHE A 26 -8.37 -2.38 18.78
N THR A 27 -7.68 -2.35 19.92
CA THR A 27 -6.23 -2.21 19.96
C THR A 27 -5.52 -3.39 19.28
N LEU A 28 -6.02 -4.62 19.43
CA LEU A 28 -5.44 -5.79 18.78
C LEU A 28 -5.45 -5.66 17.24
N ILE A 29 -6.59 -5.27 16.65
CA ILE A 29 -6.72 -5.11 15.20
C ILE A 29 -5.84 -3.95 14.69
N LEU A 30 -5.76 -2.85 15.46
CA LEU A 30 -4.88 -1.73 15.11
C LEU A 30 -3.41 -2.11 15.14
N VAL A 31 -2.98 -2.85 16.16
CA VAL A 31 -1.61 -3.32 16.30
C VAL A 31 -1.25 -4.29 15.18
N GLU A 32 -2.15 -5.23 14.84
CA GLU A 32 -1.96 -6.15 13.71
C GLU A 32 -1.81 -5.38 12.39
N THR A 33 -2.68 -4.39 12.15
CA THR A 33 -2.59 -3.52 10.96
C THR A 33 -1.27 -2.75 10.95
N PHE A 34 -0.84 -2.21 12.08
CA PHE A 34 0.41 -1.46 12.20
C PHE A 34 1.62 -2.32 11.85
N PHE A 35 1.68 -3.57 12.35
CA PHE A 35 2.76 -4.48 11.99
C PHE A 35 2.72 -4.86 10.50
N LEU A 36 1.54 -5.11 9.95
CA LEU A 36 1.37 -5.40 8.54
C LEU A 36 1.79 -4.22 7.65
N SER A 37 1.45 -2.98 8.03
CA SER A 37 1.86 -1.80 7.26
C SER A 37 3.35 -1.51 7.40
N LEU A 38 3.94 -1.79 8.57
CA LEU A 38 5.38 -1.64 8.80
C LEU A 38 6.23 -2.60 7.97
N VAL A 39 5.70 -3.79 7.62
CA VAL A 39 6.37 -4.73 6.71
C VAL A 39 6.00 -4.45 5.26
N GLY A 40 4.71 -4.21 4.98
CA GLY A 40 4.19 -4.02 3.62
C GLY A 40 4.67 -2.74 2.95
N ALA A 41 4.74 -1.61 3.67
CA ALA A 41 5.15 -0.35 3.07
C ALA A 41 6.63 -0.34 2.66
N PRO A 42 7.60 -0.76 3.50
CA PRO A 42 9.00 -0.84 3.09
C PRO A 42 9.27 -1.88 2.01
N THR A 43 8.61 -3.04 2.06
CA THR A 43 8.78 -4.06 1.01
C THR A 43 8.23 -3.59 -0.33
N GLY A 44 7.05 -2.97 -0.35
CA GLY A 44 6.47 -2.38 -1.55
C GLY A 44 7.32 -1.23 -2.11
N MET A 45 7.85 -0.38 -1.23
CA MET A 45 8.86 0.60 -1.60
C MET A 45 10.04 -0.07 -2.28
N LEU A 46 10.76 -0.95 -1.59
CA LEU A 46 11.99 -1.58 -2.11
C LEU A 46 11.77 -2.19 -3.50
N LEU A 47 10.67 -2.91 -3.70
CA LEU A 47 10.30 -3.46 -5.01
C LEU A 47 10.09 -2.36 -6.07
N GLY A 48 9.41 -1.27 -5.71
CA GLY A 48 9.28 -0.09 -6.56
C GLY A 48 10.63 0.51 -6.95
N ALA A 49 11.52 0.73 -5.99
CA ALA A 49 12.85 1.30 -6.25
C ALA A 49 13.73 0.37 -7.11
N LEU A 50 13.63 -0.95 -6.92
CA LEU A 50 14.30 -1.94 -7.75
C LEU A 50 13.77 -1.91 -9.18
N THR A 51 12.45 -1.90 -9.35
CA THR A 51 11.81 -1.81 -10.68
C THR A 51 12.25 -0.54 -11.40
N ILE A 52 12.24 0.59 -10.69
CA ILE A 52 12.65 1.89 -11.25
C ILE A 52 14.13 1.87 -11.64
N ASN A 53 15.03 1.33 -10.80
CA ASN A 53 16.45 1.23 -11.15
C ASN A 53 16.67 0.42 -12.42
N LEU A 54 16.01 -0.74 -12.54
CA LEU A 54 16.11 -1.59 -13.72
C LEU A 54 15.61 -0.89 -14.98
N THR A 55 14.49 -0.17 -14.87
CA THR A 55 13.87 0.56 -15.98
C THR A 55 14.58 1.88 -16.31
N SER A 56 15.26 2.49 -15.34
CA SER A 56 16.02 3.73 -15.54
C SER A 56 17.21 3.54 -16.48
N GLU A 57 17.82 2.35 -16.48
CA GLU A 57 18.94 1.99 -17.36
C GLU A 57 18.47 1.60 -18.77
N THR A 58 17.28 1.00 -18.89
CA THR A 58 16.76 0.48 -20.17
C THR A 58 15.81 1.44 -20.90
N GLY A 59 15.29 2.46 -20.20
CA GLY A 59 14.23 3.32 -20.72
C GLY A 59 12.92 2.54 -20.92
N ILE A 60 11.78 3.17 -20.68
CA ILE A 60 10.52 2.56 -21.10
C ILE A 60 10.41 2.80 -22.60
N ASP A 61 10.55 1.74 -23.40
CA ASP A 61 10.32 1.80 -24.84
C ASP A 61 8.81 1.86 -25.09
N LEU A 62 8.32 3.04 -25.48
CA LEU A 62 6.92 3.24 -25.86
C LEU A 62 6.71 2.99 -27.37
N SER A 63 7.54 2.18 -28.04
CA SER A 63 7.41 1.86 -29.48
C SER A 63 6.01 1.39 -29.89
N ILE A 64 5.18 0.86 -28.99
CA ILE A 64 3.79 0.45 -29.26
C ILE A 64 2.84 1.66 -29.45
N VAL A 65 3.18 2.82 -28.90
CA VAL A 65 2.44 4.11 -29.01
C VAL A 65 3.26 5.15 -29.80
N GLY A 66 4.47 4.76 -30.24
CA GLY A 66 5.48 5.61 -30.87
C GLY A 66 5.01 6.32 -32.14
N ASP A 67 4.20 5.66 -32.97
CA ASP A 67 3.68 6.25 -34.22
C ASP A 67 2.78 7.46 -33.97
N GLY A 68 2.02 7.45 -32.86
CA GLY A 68 1.20 8.60 -32.45
C GLY A 68 2.03 9.71 -31.80
N LEU A 69 3.06 9.36 -31.02
CA LEU A 69 3.91 10.31 -30.29
C LEU A 69 4.91 11.05 -31.21
N GLN A 70 5.43 10.36 -32.23
CA GLN A 70 6.28 10.97 -33.26
C GLN A 70 5.54 12.01 -34.09
N SER A 71 4.23 11.84 -34.32
CA SER A 71 3.39 12.82 -35.03
C SER A 71 3.25 14.17 -34.29
N VAL A 72 3.55 14.18 -32.99
CA VAL A 72 3.55 15.37 -32.10
C VAL A 72 4.99 15.84 -31.78
N GLY A 73 6.01 15.20 -32.37
CA GLY A 73 7.42 15.55 -32.18
C GLY A 73 8.02 15.09 -30.85
N LEU A 74 7.41 14.12 -30.16
CA LEU A 74 7.89 13.58 -28.89
C LEU A 74 8.75 12.31 -29.11
N SER A 75 9.78 12.15 -28.27
CA SER A 75 10.68 10.99 -28.30
C SER A 75 9.98 9.70 -27.86
N ASN A 76 10.36 8.57 -28.47
CA ASN A 76 9.77 7.25 -28.23
C ASN A 76 10.20 6.59 -26.90
N ASN A 77 11.24 7.12 -26.25
CA ASN A 77 11.74 6.62 -24.97
C ASN A 77 11.49 7.65 -23.86
N ILE A 78 10.69 7.25 -22.86
CA ILE A 78 10.42 8.05 -21.66
C ILE A 78 11.26 7.50 -20.51
N TYR A 79 12.09 8.36 -19.94
CA TYR A 79 12.87 8.04 -18.75
C TYR A 79 12.10 8.47 -17.50
N PRO A 80 11.80 7.55 -16.57
CA PRO A 80 11.15 7.90 -15.32
C PRO A 80 12.13 8.66 -14.41
N ILE A 81 11.96 9.97 -14.31
CA ILE A 81 12.61 10.79 -13.29
C ILE A 81 11.76 10.77 -12.01
N ILE A 82 12.25 10.10 -10.97
CA ILE A 82 11.55 10.04 -9.68
C ILE A 82 12.38 10.75 -8.63
N GLU A 83 11.84 11.87 -8.14
CA GLU A 83 12.42 12.58 -7.01
C GLU A 83 12.30 11.74 -5.73
N PRO A 84 13.37 11.61 -4.93
CA PRO A 84 13.31 10.91 -3.63
C PRO A 84 12.18 11.42 -2.72
N LYS A 85 11.83 12.70 -2.86
CA LYS A 85 10.72 13.33 -2.13
C LYS A 85 9.36 12.71 -2.46
N PHE A 86 9.10 12.41 -3.74
CA PHE A 86 7.84 11.81 -4.17
C PHE A 86 7.70 10.41 -3.57
N TYR A 87 8.77 9.63 -3.65
CA TYR A 87 8.83 8.27 -3.13
C TYR A 87 8.58 8.20 -1.61
N PHE A 88 9.20 9.10 -0.84
CA PHE A 88 8.98 9.20 0.61
C PHE A 88 7.54 9.62 0.94
N LEU A 89 6.99 10.59 0.20
CA LEU A 89 5.62 11.08 0.39
C LEU A 89 4.58 9.99 0.10
N THR A 90 4.72 9.25 -1.01
CA THR A 90 3.85 8.11 -1.33
C THR A 90 3.85 7.08 -0.21
N GLY A 91 5.02 6.81 0.36
CA GLY A 91 5.17 5.99 1.55
C GLY A 91 4.31 6.39 2.73
N ILE A 92 4.46 7.63 3.15
CA ILE A 92 3.70 8.21 4.27
C ILE A 92 2.20 8.15 3.97
N VAL A 93 1.79 8.51 2.75
CA VAL A 93 0.37 8.49 2.36
C VAL A 93 -0.20 7.08 2.43
N VAL A 94 0.49 6.07 1.89
CA VAL A 94 0.05 4.66 1.94
C VAL A 94 -0.01 4.16 3.39
N PHE A 95 0.99 4.48 4.21
CA PHE A 95 1.01 4.10 5.62
C PHE A 95 -0.15 4.72 6.41
N LEU A 96 -0.40 6.02 6.24
CA LEU A 96 -1.53 6.69 6.88
C LEU A 96 -2.88 6.16 6.38
N PHE A 97 -3.00 5.95 5.07
CA PHE A 97 -4.23 5.44 4.47
C PHE A 97 -4.57 4.03 4.99
N THR A 98 -3.57 3.15 5.11
CA THR A 98 -3.77 1.79 5.64
C THR A 98 -4.19 1.81 7.12
N LEU A 99 -3.61 2.69 7.94
CA LEU A 99 -4.04 2.87 9.33
C LEU A 99 -5.49 3.40 9.42
N ILE A 100 -5.84 4.41 8.61
CA ILE A 100 -7.19 4.97 8.57
C ILE A 100 -8.21 3.90 8.11
N ALA A 101 -7.85 3.12 7.09
CA ALA A 101 -8.70 2.06 6.56
C ALA A 101 -9.00 0.96 7.60
N ALA A 102 -8.06 0.69 8.53
CA ALA A 102 -8.27 -0.29 9.60
C ALA A 102 -9.21 0.19 10.71
N ILE A 103 -9.45 1.48 10.84
CA ILE A 103 -10.41 2.01 11.82
C ILE A 103 -11.84 1.56 11.50
N TYR A 104 -12.20 1.44 10.22
CA TYR A 104 -13.54 1.03 9.79
C TYR A 104 -13.94 -0.37 10.27
N PRO A 105 -13.19 -1.46 9.98
CA PRO A 105 -13.51 -2.79 10.49
C PRO A 105 -13.40 -2.85 12.02
N SER A 106 -12.48 -2.08 12.62
CA SER A 106 -12.28 -2.12 14.06
C SER A 106 -13.42 -1.49 14.88
N LYS A 107 -14.22 -0.59 14.30
CA LYS A 107 -15.39 0.04 14.97
C LYS A 107 -16.68 -0.77 14.84
N LYS A 108 -16.74 -1.73 13.91
CA LYS A 108 -17.90 -2.61 13.71
C LYS A 108 -17.54 -4.04 14.12
N PRO A 109 -17.71 -4.40 15.41
CA PRO A 109 -17.64 -5.80 15.81
C PRO A 109 -18.77 -6.63 15.19
#